data_AF-A0A1I4CKI7-F1
#
_entry.id   AF-A0A1I4CKI7-F1
#
_cell.length_a   1.000
_cell.length_b   1.000
_cell.length_c   1.000
_cell.angle_alpha   90.00
_cell.angle_beta   90.00
_cell.angle_gamma   90.00
#
_symmetry.space_group_name_H-M   'P 1'
#
loop_
_entity.id
_entity.type
_entity.pdbx_description
1 polymer ?
#
loop_
_entity_poly.entity_id
_entity_poly.type
_entity_poly.pdbx_seq_one_letter_code
_entity_poly.pdbx_strand_id
1 'polypeptide(L)'
;MMTLPLVSAFAWNPAVGIPLLIVGVIVLALIWLFGKPKQEQGRRRPAAPVEHGTGERREPTLGGNSLADDPAFDDFGKPAGGAAEPAPQQGELDMGLREELERLGATLAGERGGGSPKSRPPMSSTAASIVNTLCSPGEGAAPLPSAAAAPAPVPAPVPAPAPAPAPAPVATPPRSDLGRRPAQMQVERIVTLFVMAREGAHFNGPDLVVAAEKAGLEFGDMGIYHRLVDGKRELGPIFSVANMLKPGSFDLGRLDALRTPGVSFFMTLPAPVPALDAWDAMLPIAQRLAELLDGQVLDEERNALGRQRIAYIRDELRGWDRGHEGEEIHFGH
;
A
#
# COMPACT_ATOMS: atom_id res chain seq x y z
N MET A 1 -3.84 16.11 -68.37
CA MET A 1 -2.58 16.14 -67.59
C MET A 1 -2.74 17.19 -66.50
N MET A 2 -3.12 16.78 -65.28
CA MET A 2 -3.08 17.64 -64.09
C MET A 2 -1.99 17.06 -63.18
N THR A 3 -0.84 17.72 -63.17
CA THR A 3 0.26 17.45 -62.25
C THR A 3 -0.05 18.13 -60.91
N LEU A 4 -0.25 17.35 -59.86
CA LEU A 4 -0.24 17.83 -58.47
C LEU A 4 1.21 18.11 -58.04
N PRO A 5 1.54 19.30 -57.51
CA PRO A 5 2.83 19.51 -56.86
C PRO A 5 2.79 18.92 -55.45
N LEU A 6 3.60 17.89 -55.23
CA LEU A 6 3.98 17.39 -53.90
C LEU A 6 4.90 18.44 -53.26
N VAL A 7 4.35 19.24 -52.34
CA VAL A 7 5.14 20.15 -51.50
C VAL A 7 5.19 19.55 -50.10
N SER A 8 6.25 18.79 -49.81
CA SER A 8 6.67 18.48 -48.44
C SER A 8 7.96 19.22 -48.17
N ALA A 9 7.87 20.54 -48.03
CA ALA A 9 8.92 21.31 -47.39
C ALA A 9 8.73 21.16 -45.88
N PHE A 10 9.36 20.15 -45.29
CA PHE A 10 9.48 20.02 -43.84
C PHE A 10 10.37 21.17 -43.37
N ALA A 11 9.76 22.29 -43.01
CA ALA A 11 10.46 23.45 -42.46
C ALA A 11 10.94 23.09 -41.05
N TRP A 12 12.14 22.49 -40.97
CA TRP A 12 12.82 22.23 -39.71
C TRP A 12 13.14 23.56 -39.03
N ASN A 13 12.52 23.81 -37.87
CA ASN A 13 12.85 24.98 -37.07
C ASN A 13 14.06 24.65 -36.17
N PRO A 14 15.26 25.21 -36.43
CA PRO A 14 16.44 24.92 -35.61
C PRO A 14 16.23 25.35 -34.15
N ALA A 15 15.39 26.36 -33.88
CA ALA A 15 15.08 26.81 -32.52
C ALA A 15 14.28 25.78 -31.70
N VAL A 16 13.59 24.83 -32.36
CA VAL A 16 12.84 23.74 -31.70
C VAL A 16 13.61 22.42 -31.79
N GLY A 17 14.29 22.18 -32.91
CA GLY A 17 15.05 20.95 -33.13
C GLY A 17 16.28 20.81 -32.25
N ILE A 18 17.02 21.90 -32.02
CA ILE A 18 18.23 21.91 -31.17
C ILE A 18 17.89 21.58 -29.71
N PRO A 19 16.91 22.24 -29.04
CA PRO A 19 16.57 21.86 -27.67
C PRO A 19 16.03 20.43 -27.56
N LEU A 20 15.26 19.94 -28.55
CA LEU A 20 14.78 18.56 -28.56
C LEU A 20 15.95 17.55 -28.62
N LEU A 21 16.98 17.84 -29.43
CA LEU A 21 18.19 17.01 -29.52
C LEU A 21 18.95 17.01 -28.18
N ILE A 22 19.09 18.17 -27.54
CA ILE A 22 19.75 18.29 -26.23
C ILE A 22 19.01 17.47 -25.17
N VAL A 23 17.68 17.56 -25.13
CA VAL A 23 16.85 16.73 -24.23
C VAL A 23 17.05 15.26 -24.52
N GLY A 24 17.07 14.85 -25.80
CA GLY A 24 17.34 13.46 -26.20
C GLY A 24 18.70 12.94 -25.72
N VAL A 25 19.76 13.76 -25.85
CA VAL A 25 21.11 13.39 -25.37
C VAL A 25 21.17 13.31 -23.85
N ILE A 26 20.49 14.20 -23.14
CA ILE A 26 20.39 14.16 -21.67
C ILE A 26 19.68 12.88 -21.21
N VAL A 27 18.57 12.50 -21.85
CA VAL A 27 17.86 11.25 -21.55
C VAL A 27 18.75 10.03 -21.82
N LEU A 28 19.49 10.02 -22.94
CA LEU A 28 20.41 8.92 -23.26
C LEU A 28 21.57 8.82 -22.26
N ALA A 29 22.11 9.96 -21.82
CA ALA A 29 23.13 10.02 -20.78
C ALA A 29 22.60 9.53 -19.43
N LEU A 30 21.35 9.86 -19.07
CA LEU A 30 20.70 9.37 -17.85
C LEU A 30 20.47 7.86 -17.90
N ILE A 31 20.04 7.32 -19.04
CA ILE A 31 19.89 5.86 -19.22
C ILE A 31 21.25 5.17 -19.11
N TRP A 32 22.32 5.75 -19.67
CA TRP A 32 23.66 5.18 -19.53
C TRP A 32 24.21 5.28 -18.10
N LEU A 33 23.92 6.38 -17.39
CA LEU A 33 24.37 6.62 -16.02
C LEU A 33 23.65 5.74 -15.00
N PHE A 34 22.34 5.54 -15.16
CA PHE A 34 21.50 4.78 -14.23
C PHE A 34 21.18 3.36 -14.70
N GLY A 35 21.44 3.02 -15.96
CA GLY A 35 21.18 1.70 -16.55
C GLY A 35 22.26 0.65 -16.29
N LYS A 36 23.18 0.85 -15.34
CA LYS A 36 24.13 -0.20 -14.98
C LYS A 36 23.38 -1.33 -14.24
N PRO A 37 23.27 -2.55 -14.83
CA PRO A 37 22.61 -3.65 -14.16
C PRO A 37 23.44 -4.07 -12.94
N LYS A 38 22.80 -4.06 -11.77
CA LYS A 38 23.36 -4.59 -10.54
C LYS A 38 23.57 -6.08 -10.72
N GLN A 39 24.82 -6.49 -10.89
CA GLN A 39 25.24 -7.88 -10.95
C GLN A 39 24.88 -8.57 -9.63
N GLU A 40 23.77 -9.29 -9.60
CA GLU A 40 23.61 -10.44 -8.73
C GLU A 40 24.53 -11.55 -9.26
N GLN A 41 25.59 -11.88 -8.53
CA GLN A 41 26.11 -13.25 -8.60
C GLN A 41 26.75 -13.63 -7.27
N GLY A 42 25.93 -14.28 -6.44
CA GLY A 42 26.39 -15.06 -5.30
C GLY A 42 27.36 -16.14 -5.76
N ARG A 43 28.66 -15.89 -5.55
CA ARG A 43 29.70 -16.89 -5.71
C ARG A 43 29.84 -17.63 -4.38
N ARG A 44 29.20 -18.81 -4.30
CA ARG A 44 29.41 -19.77 -3.20
C ARG A 44 30.91 -20.03 -3.07
N ARG A 45 31.50 -19.57 -1.97
CA ARG A 45 32.82 -20.04 -1.53
C ARG A 45 32.63 -21.45 -0.97
N PRO A 46 33.30 -22.49 -1.48
CA PRO A 46 33.37 -23.76 -0.77
C PRO A 46 34.11 -23.55 0.55
N ALA A 47 33.55 -24.09 1.63
CA ALA A 47 34.12 -24.05 2.96
C ALA A 47 35.50 -24.72 2.99
N ALA A 48 36.49 -24.03 3.55
CA ALA A 48 37.74 -24.64 3.96
C ALA A 48 37.56 -25.32 5.33
N PRO A 49 38.24 -26.44 5.61
CA PRO A 49 38.17 -27.10 6.91
C PRO A 49 38.84 -26.21 7.97
N VAL A 50 38.16 -25.98 9.08
CA VAL A 50 38.72 -25.26 10.23
C VAL A 50 39.51 -26.28 11.06
N GLU A 51 40.84 -26.14 11.06
CA GLU A 51 41.72 -26.78 12.03
C GLU A 51 41.53 -26.20 13.44
N HIS A 52 41.68 -27.08 14.43
CA HIS A 52 41.71 -26.76 15.85
C HIS A 52 42.89 -25.83 16.19
N GLY A 53 42.59 -24.68 16.79
CA GLY A 53 43.57 -23.73 17.32
C GLY A 53 43.17 -23.23 18.70
N THR A 54 43.96 -23.61 19.69
CA THR A 54 43.90 -23.34 21.12
C THR A 54 43.71 -21.86 21.45
N GLY A 55 42.67 -21.53 22.22
CA GLY A 55 42.40 -20.18 22.71
C GLY A 55 41.46 -20.24 23.92
N GLU A 56 42.02 -19.97 25.09
CA GLU A 56 41.42 -20.05 26.41
C GLU A 56 40.14 -19.20 26.52
N ARG A 57 38.98 -19.85 26.62
CA ARG A 57 37.67 -19.22 26.79
C ARG A 57 37.40 -18.98 28.28
N ARG A 58 37.59 -17.75 28.75
CA ARG A 58 37.18 -17.31 30.09
C ARG A 58 35.66 -17.09 30.13
N GLU A 59 35.00 -17.76 31.06
CA GLU A 59 33.60 -17.54 31.41
C GLU A 59 33.50 -16.35 32.38
N PRO A 60 32.55 -15.42 32.19
CA PRO A 60 32.21 -14.45 33.24
C PRO A 60 31.36 -15.14 34.31
N THR A 61 31.97 -15.44 35.44
CA THR A 61 31.30 -15.85 36.66
C THR A 61 30.61 -14.65 37.31
N LEU A 62 29.28 -14.67 37.38
CA LEU A 62 28.49 -13.70 38.14
C LEU A 62 28.63 -14.06 39.63
N GLY A 63 29.67 -13.54 40.27
CA GLY A 63 29.90 -13.63 41.71
C GLY A 63 29.02 -12.66 42.47
N GLY A 64 28.27 -13.18 43.44
CA GLY A 64 27.48 -12.40 44.38
C GLY A 64 28.32 -11.85 45.52
N ASN A 65 28.06 -10.60 45.88
CA ASN A 65 28.48 -10.02 47.15
C ASN A 65 27.27 -9.36 47.81
N SER A 66 26.87 -9.89 48.97
CA SER A 66 26.09 -9.19 49.98
C SER A 66 26.75 -7.86 50.32
N LEU A 67 25.96 -6.79 50.33
CA LEU A 67 26.20 -5.59 51.12
C LEU A 67 24.85 -5.16 51.68
N ALA A 68 24.52 -5.79 52.79
CA ALA A 68 23.69 -5.20 53.82
C ALA A 68 24.52 -4.04 54.42
N ASP A 69 24.05 -2.81 54.24
CA ASP A 69 24.18 -1.64 55.11
C ASP A 69 23.95 -0.38 54.27
N ASP A 70 22.69 0.06 54.19
CA ASP A 70 22.36 1.43 53.77
C ASP A 70 21.27 1.95 54.73
N PRO A 71 21.63 2.75 55.76
CA PRO A 71 20.69 3.30 56.72
C PRO A 71 20.19 4.66 56.23
N ALA A 72 19.35 4.68 55.20
CA ALA A 72 18.64 5.88 54.79
C ALA A 72 17.43 5.46 53.95
N PHE A 73 16.26 5.41 54.59
CA PHE A 73 14.88 5.56 54.06
C PHE A 73 13.91 4.76 54.95
N ASP A 74 14.01 4.96 56.27
CA ASP A 74 12.94 4.68 57.23
C ASP A 74 12.10 5.96 57.35
N ASP A 75 11.23 6.21 56.38
CA ASP A 75 10.06 7.07 56.59
C ASP A 75 9.01 6.79 55.50
N PHE A 76 7.75 6.78 55.90
CA PHE A 76 6.54 6.53 55.11
C PHE A 76 6.12 5.07 54.87
N GLY A 77 5.24 4.60 55.76
CA GLY A 77 4.08 3.82 55.30
C GLY A 77 3.75 2.57 56.11
N LYS A 78 3.47 2.71 57.41
CA LYS A 78 2.73 1.66 58.14
C LYS A 78 1.22 1.86 57.91
N PRO A 79 0.49 0.83 57.47
CA PRO A 79 -0.84 0.60 57.97
C PRO A 79 -0.93 -0.72 58.72
N ALA A 80 -1.81 -0.70 59.70
CA ALA A 80 -2.05 -1.76 60.66
C ALA A 80 -3.06 -2.80 60.12
N GLY A 81 -2.81 -4.07 60.48
CA GLY A 81 -3.84 -5.04 60.84
C GLY A 81 -4.61 -5.73 59.73
N GLY A 82 -4.51 -7.07 59.70
CA GLY A 82 -5.63 -7.94 59.28
C GLY A 82 -5.29 -9.03 58.27
N ALA A 83 -5.38 -10.28 58.75
CA ALA A 83 -5.57 -11.54 58.01
C ALA A 83 -4.44 -12.01 57.06
N ALA A 84 -3.84 -13.13 57.44
CA ALA A 84 -2.89 -13.90 56.65
C ALA A 84 -3.61 -14.76 55.60
N GLU A 85 -3.29 -14.55 54.33
CA GLU A 85 -3.44 -15.51 53.24
C GLU A 85 -2.05 -15.77 52.64
N PRO A 86 -1.60 -17.03 52.47
CA PRO A 86 -0.29 -17.30 51.89
C PRO A 86 -0.29 -17.10 50.37
N ALA A 87 0.65 -16.31 49.87
CA ALA A 87 0.94 -16.18 48.44
C ALA A 87 1.45 -17.51 47.86
N PRO A 88 1.03 -17.93 46.64
CA PRO A 88 1.45 -19.19 46.04
C PRO A 88 2.93 -19.16 45.64
N GLN A 89 3.63 -20.26 45.91
CA GLN A 89 5.05 -20.41 45.61
C GLN A 89 5.24 -20.67 44.11
N GLN A 90 6.09 -19.85 43.50
CA GLN A 90 6.38 -19.78 42.06
C GLN A 90 6.94 -21.09 41.43
N GLY A 91 7.15 -22.15 42.23
CA GLY A 91 7.58 -23.48 41.76
C GLY A 91 6.44 -24.46 41.44
N GLU A 92 5.21 -24.19 41.87
CA GLU A 92 4.08 -25.12 41.66
C GLU A 92 3.43 -24.95 40.28
N LEU A 93 3.47 -23.72 39.72
CA LEU A 93 2.93 -23.40 38.41
C LEU A 93 3.77 -23.98 37.25
N ASP A 94 5.09 -24.06 37.40
CA ASP A 94 6.00 -24.62 36.39
C ASP A 94 5.89 -26.16 36.26
N MET A 95 5.58 -26.84 37.37
CA MET A 95 5.30 -28.29 37.36
C MET A 95 3.95 -28.58 36.69
N GLY A 96 2.90 -27.81 37.01
CA GLY A 96 1.57 -27.99 36.40
C GLY A 96 1.56 -27.71 34.88
N LEU A 97 2.27 -26.69 34.42
CA LEU A 97 2.35 -26.34 33.00
C LEU A 97 3.11 -27.40 32.18
N ARG A 98 4.15 -28.01 32.78
CA ARG A 98 4.93 -29.09 32.16
C ARG A 98 4.09 -30.36 32.02
N GLU A 99 3.26 -30.69 33.00
CA GLU A 99 2.36 -31.84 32.98
C GLU A 99 1.21 -31.66 31.96
N GLU A 100 0.68 -30.43 31.81
CA GLU A 100 -0.28 -30.10 30.75
C GLU A 100 0.34 -30.18 29.34
N LEU A 101 1.58 -29.73 29.16
CA LEU A 101 2.30 -29.83 27.88
C LEU A 101 2.62 -31.28 27.49
N GLU A 102 2.95 -32.14 28.44
CA GLU A 102 3.21 -33.56 28.19
C GLU A 102 1.93 -34.32 27.82
N ARG A 103 0.80 -33.95 28.44
CA ARG A 103 -0.53 -34.46 28.09
C ARG A 103 -0.97 -34.01 26.69
N LEU A 104 -0.68 -32.77 26.30
CA LEU A 104 -0.95 -32.25 24.95
C LEU A 104 -0.03 -32.89 23.90
N GLY A 105 1.25 -33.12 24.23
CA GLY A 105 2.20 -33.84 23.37
C GLY A 105 1.78 -35.29 23.10
N ALA A 106 1.23 -35.98 24.11
CA ALA A 106 0.72 -37.34 23.96
C ALA A 106 -0.53 -37.42 23.06
N THR A 107 -1.38 -36.37 23.04
CA THR A 107 -2.54 -36.32 22.13
C THR A 107 -2.19 -35.99 20.68
N LEU A 108 -1.07 -35.30 20.43
CA LEU A 108 -0.58 -34.99 19.08
C LEU A 108 0.32 -36.07 18.46
N ALA A 109 0.94 -36.92 19.30
CA ALA A 109 1.76 -38.05 18.85
C ALA A 109 0.93 -39.29 18.43
N GLY A 110 -0.37 -39.34 18.75
CA GLY A 110 -1.27 -40.44 18.38
C GLY A 110 -1.79 -40.40 16.94
N GLU A 111 -1.63 -39.29 16.22
CA GLU A 111 -2.27 -39.07 14.91
C GLU A 111 -1.28 -39.00 13.74
N ARG A 112 -0.06 -39.51 13.91
CA ARG A 112 0.90 -39.69 12.81
C ARG A 112 1.75 -40.94 12.98
N GLY A 113 1.29 -42.05 12.39
CA GLY A 113 2.16 -43.21 12.17
C GLY A 113 1.45 -44.42 11.57
N GLY A 114 1.62 -44.65 10.26
CA GLY A 114 1.44 -45.99 9.68
C GLY A 114 1.26 -46.04 8.16
N GLY A 115 2.35 -46.12 7.39
CA GLY A 115 2.30 -46.55 5.98
C GLY A 115 3.52 -46.23 5.13
N SER A 116 4.48 -47.16 5.06
CA SER A 116 5.71 -47.13 4.25
C SER A 116 5.48 -47.46 2.74
N PRO A 117 6.47 -47.25 1.85
CA PRO A 117 6.27 -46.76 0.48
C PRO A 117 6.32 -47.85 -0.61
N LYS A 118 5.73 -47.56 -1.78
CA LYS A 118 6.04 -48.27 -3.03
C LYS A 118 6.13 -47.32 -4.23
N SER A 119 7.13 -47.62 -5.04
CA SER A 119 7.74 -46.94 -6.17
C SER A 119 6.81 -46.55 -7.34
N ARG A 120 7.02 -45.36 -7.93
CA ARG A 120 6.66 -45.05 -9.33
C ARG A 120 7.67 -44.04 -9.92
N PRO A 121 8.01 -44.13 -11.23
CA PRO A 121 9.14 -43.41 -11.81
C PRO A 121 8.79 -41.96 -12.19
N PRO A 122 9.80 -41.09 -12.43
CA PRO A 122 9.58 -39.69 -12.73
C PRO A 122 9.25 -39.47 -14.21
N MET A 123 8.22 -38.68 -14.50
CA MET A 123 7.99 -38.13 -15.83
C MET A 123 8.27 -36.63 -15.82
N SER A 124 9.11 -36.28 -16.77
CA SER A 124 9.63 -34.97 -17.12
C SER A 124 8.55 -33.96 -17.51
N SER A 125 8.85 -32.70 -17.20
CA SER A 125 8.57 -31.50 -17.99
C SER A 125 7.71 -31.65 -19.25
N THR A 126 6.63 -30.88 -19.36
CA THR A 126 6.29 -30.07 -20.56
C THR A 126 5.09 -29.18 -20.23
N ALA A 127 5.38 -27.92 -19.91
CA ALA A 127 4.40 -26.83 -19.78
C ALA A 127 4.21 -26.08 -21.12
N ALA A 128 4.22 -26.78 -22.25
CA ALA A 128 4.06 -26.14 -23.56
C ALA A 128 3.47 -27.13 -24.59
N SER A 129 2.15 -27.38 -24.56
CA SER A 129 1.47 -28.07 -25.66
C SER A 129 -0.06 -27.95 -25.64
N ILE A 130 -0.62 -26.73 -25.53
CA ILE A 130 -2.06 -26.50 -25.79
C ILE A 130 -2.31 -25.31 -26.76
N VAL A 131 -1.29 -24.54 -27.15
CA VAL A 131 -1.42 -23.35 -28.03
C VAL A 131 -0.98 -23.59 -29.48
N ASN A 132 -0.70 -24.83 -29.90
CA ASN A 132 -0.15 -25.09 -31.25
C ASN A 132 -1.01 -26.02 -32.14
N THR A 133 -2.34 -25.92 -32.10
CA THR A 133 -3.20 -26.82 -32.91
C THR A 133 -4.32 -26.14 -33.69
N LEU A 134 -4.30 -24.82 -33.86
CA LEU A 134 -5.27 -24.12 -34.74
C LEU A 134 -4.64 -23.14 -35.74
N CYS A 135 -3.33 -23.24 -35.99
CA CYS A 135 -2.69 -22.47 -37.04
C CYS A 135 -1.99 -23.39 -38.03
N SER A 136 -2.61 -23.61 -39.18
CA SER A 136 -1.92 -23.96 -40.42
C SER A 136 -2.78 -23.65 -41.65
N PRO A 137 -2.15 -23.37 -42.81
CA PRO A 137 -2.50 -22.26 -43.70
C PRO A 137 -3.03 -22.71 -45.07
N GLY A 138 -3.54 -21.74 -45.86
CA GLY A 138 -3.95 -21.96 -47.25
C GLY A 138 -3.64 -20.73 -48.11
N GLU A 139 -2.61 -20.87 -48.93
CA GLU A 139 -2.03 -19.91 -49.89
C GLU A 139 -2.90 -19.72 -51.15
N GLY A 140 -2.75 -18.58 -51.86
CA GLY A 140 -2.83 -18.59 -53.34
C GLY A 140 -3.66 -17.52 -54.07
N ALA A 141 -2.98 -16.42 -54.43
CA ALA A 141 -2.92 -15.81 -55.77
C ALA A 141 -4.12 -15.09 -56.44
N ALA A 142 -3.88 -13.80 -56.75
CA ALA A 142 -4.47 -12.98 -57.83
C ALA A 142 -3.85 -13.36 -59.22
N PRO A 143 -4.20 -12.81 -60.44
CA PRO A 143 -4.74 -11.46 -60.75
C PRO A 143 -5.72 -11.25 -61.97
N LEU A 144 -6.39 -10.07 -61.98
CA LEU A 144 -6.91 -9.10 -63.02
C LEU A 144 -7.04 -9.49 -64.54
N PRO A 145 -7.93 -8.86 -65.39
CA PRO A 145 -8.17 -7.40 -65.48
C PRO A 145 -9.55 -6.82 -65.99
N SER A 146 -9.71 -5.50 -65.76
CA SER A 146 -10.32 -4.40 -66.56
C SER A 146 -11.66 -4.54 -67.31
N ALA A 147 -12.65 -3.73 -66.90
CA ALA A 147 -13.58 -3.05 -67.82
C ALA A 147 -14.07 -1.72 -67.20
N ALA A 148 -13.96 -0.64 -67.96
CA ALA A 148 -14.31 0.73 -67.60
C ALA A 148 -15.77 1.07 -67.94
N ALA A 149 -16.44 1.87 -67.10
CA ALA A 149 -17.42 2.90 -67.49
C ALA A 149 -17.93 3.67 -66.26
N ALA A 150 -17.88 5.00 -66.33
CA ALA A 150 -18.60 5.95 -65.47
C ALA A 150 -19.81 6.52 -66.27
N PRO A 151 -20.68 7.43 -65.75
CA PRO A 151 -21.18 7.68 -64.38
C PRO A 151 -22.74 7.88 -64.31
N ALA A 152 -23.30 7.95 -63.09
CA ALA A 152 -24.48 8.73 -62.62
C ALA A 152 -25.43 7.93 -61.69
N PRO A 153 -26.25 8.55 -60.82
CA PRO A 153 -26.03 9.70 -59.94
C PRO A 153 -26.10 9.29 -58.45
N VAL A 154 -25.62 10.15 -57.55
CA VAL A 154 -25.63 9.94 -56.09
C VAL A 154 -27.06 10.09 -55.54
N PRO A 155 -27.64 9.11 -54.81
CA PRO A 155 -28.82 9.35 -54.01
C PRO A 155 -28.45 10.05 -52.69
N ALA A 156 -29.31 10.99 -52.29
CA ALA A 156 -29.21 11.81 -51.10
C ALA A 156 -29.06 10.98 -49.79
N PRO A 157 -28.42 11.55 -48.75
CA PRO A 157 -28.20 10.86 -47.48
C PRO A 157 -29.51 10.64 -46.73
N VAL A 158 -29.72 9.40 -46.27
CA VAL A 158 -30.80 9.03 -45.34
C VAL A 158 -30.56 9.75 -44.01
N PRO A 159 -31.56 10.39 -43.38
CA PRO A 159 -31.39 11.03 -42.07
C PRO A 159 -31.08 9.99 -41.00
N ALA A 160 -30.05 10.25 -40.20
CA ALA A 160 -29.70 9.46 -39.02
C ALA A 160 -30.86 9.45 -38.01
N PRO A 161 -31.12 8.32 -37.33
CA PRO A 161 -32.11 8.26 -36.26
C PRO A 161 -31.73 9.23 -35.13
N ALA A 162 -32.73 9.98 -34.66
CA ALA A 162 -32.60 10.98 -33.63
C ALA A 162 -31.98 10.41 -32.33
N PRO A 163 -31.14 11.19 -31.63
CA PRO A 163 -30.54 10.77 -30.38
C PRO A 163 -31.61 10.50 -29.32
N ALA A 164 -31.49 9.34 -28.66
CA ALA A 164 -32.26 9.03 -27.46
C ALA A 164 -32.10 10.18 -26.43
N PRO A 165 -33.17 10.55 -25.71
CA PRO A 165 -33.12 11.64 -24.75
C PRO A 165 -32.04 11.35 -23.70
N ALA A 166 -31.14 12.32 -23.50
CA ALA A 166 -30.16 12.29 -22.45
C ALA A 166 -30.86 12.05 -21.09
N PRO A 167 -30.32 11.19 -20.21
CA PRO A 167 -30.87 11.05 -18.87
C PRO A 167 -30.83 12.42 -18.19
N ALA A 168 -31.98 12.81 -17.63
CA ALA A 168 -32.12 14.02 -16.84
C ALA A 168 -30.99 14.12 -15.79
N PRO A 169 -30.51 15.32 -15.45
CA PRO A 169 -29.51 15.49 -14.40
C PRO A 169 -30.07 14.85 -13.12
N VAL A 170 -29.48 13.73 -12.73
CA VAL A 170 -29.75 13.11 -11.43
C VAL A 170 -29.38 14.18 -10.42
N ALA A 171 -30.39 14.74 -9.75
CA ALA A 171 -30.19 15.69 -8.66
C ALA A 171 -29.21 15.02 -7.70
N THR A 172 -27.99 15.55 -7.63
CA THR A 172 -26.96 15.03 -6.73
C THR A 172 -27.55 15.19 -5.34
N PRO A 173 -27.71 14.09 -4.56
CA PRO A 173 -28.17 14.23 -3.19
C PRO A 173 -27.26 15.22 -2.47
N PRO A 174 -27.78 16.01 -1.51
CA PRO A 174 -26.97 16.99 -0.79
C PRO A 174 -25.76 16.26 -0.20
N ARG A 175 -24.57 16.54 -0.76
CA ARG A 175 -23.33 15.96 -0.28
C ARG A 175 -23.08 16.56 1.10
N SER A 176 -22.76 15.72 2.07
CA SER A 176 -22.37 16.18 3.40
C SER A 176 -21.19 17.14 3.28
N ASP A 177 -21.21 18.25 4.01
CA ASP A 177 -20.06 19.16 4.10
C ASP A 177 -19.01 18.68 5.13
N LEU A 178 -19.27 17.54 5.78
CA LEU A 178 -18.41 16.96 6.79
C LEU A 178 -17.05 16.55 6.19
N GLY A 179 -15.95 17.08 6.71
CA GLY A 179 -14.62 16.80 6.15
C GLY A 179 -14.30 17.59 4.88
N ARG A 180 -15.13 18.57 4.51
CA ARG A 180 -14.75 19.55 3.51
C ARG A 180 -13.57 20.37 4.02
N ARG A 181 -12.50 20.42 3.22
CA ARG A 181 -11.35 21.28 3.49
C ARG A 181 -11.71 22.76 3.20
N PRO A 182 -11.29 23.72 4.05
CA PRO A 182 -11.42 25.14 3.75
C PRO A 182 -10.69 25.52 2.46
N ALA A 183 -11.36 26.22 1.54
CA ALA A 183 -10.79 26.61 0.25
C ALA A 183 -9.57 27.55 0.34
N GLN A 184 -9.35 28.14 1.51
CA GLN A 184 -8.24 29.05 1.81
C GLN A 184 -6.91 28.30 2.01
N MET A 185 -6.98 27.02 2.40
CA MET A 185 -5.81 26.20 2.71
C MET A 185 -5.34 25.48 1.43
N GLN A 186 -4.28 25.99 0.83
CA GLN A 186 -3.70 25.38 -0.37
C GLN A 186 -2.99 24.07 -0.01
N VAL A 187 -2.99 23.13 -0.95
CA VAL A 187 -2.32 21.83 -0.76
C VAL A 187 -0.90 21.94 -1.28
N GLU A 188 0.06 21.83 -0.39
CA GLU A 188 1.49 21.90 -0.71
C GLU A 188 2.11 20.51 -0.83
N ARG A 189 1.69 19.58 0.04
CA ARG A 189 2.16 18.19 0.04
C ARG A 189 1.03 17.21 0.34
N ILE A 190 1.10 16.03 -0.23
CA ILE A 190 0.19 14.91 0.06
C ILE A 190 1.03 13.72 0.54
N VAL A 191 0.62 13.11 1.65
CA VAL A 191 1.23 11.89 2.18
C VAL A 191 0.19 10.78 2.10
N THR A 192 0.57 9.64 1.52
CA THR A 192 -0.36 8.55 1.19
C THR A 192 0.08 7.24 1.80
N LEU A 193 -0.88 6.45 2.29
CA LEU A 193 -0.75 5.04 2.62
C LEU A 193 -1.86 4.25 1.95
N PHE A 194 -1.63 2.95 1.75
CA PHE A 194 -2.66 2.05 1.22
C PHE A 194 -2.94 0.94 2.21
N VAL A 195 -4.20 0.51 2.28
CA VAL A 195 -4.58 -0.74 2.92
C VAL A 195 -5.15 -1.63 1.83
N MET A 196 -4.45 -2.73 1.55
CA MET A 196 -4.76 -3.65 0.47
C MET A 196 -5.20 -5.01 1.01
N ALA A 197 -6.14 -5.64 0.32
CA ALA A 197 -6.46 -7.05 0.54
C ALA A 197 -5.23 -7.93 0.22
N ARG A 198 -5.15 -9.11 0.85
CA ARG A 198 -4.15 -10.12 0.52
C ARG A 198 -4.29 -10.56 -0.93
N GLU A 199 -3.23 -11.19 -1.47
CA GLU A 199 -3.19 -11.63 -2.86
C GLU A 199 -4.40 -12.52 -3.22
N GLY A 200 -5.09 -12.17 -4.30
CA GLY A 200 -6.30 -12.86 -4.76
C GLY A 200 -7.58 -12.54 -3.97
N ALA A 201 -7.50 -11.77 -2.88
CA ALA A 201 -8.66 -11.35 -2.08
C ALA A 201 -9.12 -9.93 -2.44
N HIS A 202 -10.33 -9.58 -2.00
CA HIS A 202 -10.92 -8.25 -2.14
C HIS A 202 -11.67 -7.91 -0.86
N PHE A 203 -11.76 -6.62 -0.54
CA PHE A 203 -12.63 -6.15 0.52
C PHE A 203 -14.07 -6.01 0.01
N ASN A 204 -15.04 -6.40 0.85
CA ASN A 204 -16.46 -6.20 0.58
C ASN A 204 -16.91 -4.83 1.12
N GLY A 205 -17.85 -4.18 0.43
CA GLY A 205 -18.38 -2.89 0.84
C GLY A 205 -18.93 -2.83 2.27
N PRO A 206 -19.82 -3.76 2.70
CA PRO A 206 -20.38 -3.72 4.05
C PRO A 206 -19.30 -3.87 5.14
N ASP A 207 -18.34 -4.77 4.94
CA ASP A 207 -17.24 -4.99 5.87
C ASP A 207 -16.35 -3.74 5.99
N LEU A 208 -16.11 -3.05 4.86
CA LEU A 208 -15.37 -1.79 4.82
C LEU A 208 -16.05 -0.68 5.62
N VAL A 209 -17.37 -0.52 5.49
CA VAL A 209 -18.12 0.50 6.24
C VAL A 209 -18.03 0.22 7.74
N VAL A 210 -18.29 -1.03 8.15
CA VAL A 210 -18.20 -1.42 9.55
C VAL A 210 -16.78 -1.24 10.09
N ALA A 211 -15.76 -1.58 9.31
CA ALA A 211 -14.37 -1.41 9.72
C ALA A 211 -13.98 0.07 9.83
N ALA A 212 -14.41 0.91 8.90
CA ALA A 212 -14.15 2.35 8.90
C ALA A 212 -14.80 3.05 10.11
N GLU A 213 -16.08 2.75 10.40
CA GLU A 213 -16.79 3.27 11.56
C GLU A 213 -16.15 2.81 12.88
N LYS A 214 -15.78 1.52 12.97
CA LYS A 214 -15.06 0.98 14.14
C LYS A 214 -13.68 1.61 14.35
N ALA A 215 -13.06 2.09 13.27
CA ALA A 215 -11.81 2.82 13.33
C ALA A 215 -12.00 4.33 13.61
N GLY A 216 -13.25 4.78 13.80
CA GLY A 216 -13.57 6.17 14.12
C GLY A 216 -13.42 7.12 12.93
N LEU A 217 -13.69 6.63 11.72
CA LEU A 217 -13.79 7.44 10.51
C LEU A 217 -15.25 7.84 10.28
N GLU A 218 -15.46 9.07 9.84
CA GLU A 218 -16.78 9.60 9.53
C GLU A 218 -16.97 9.74 8.01
N PHE A 219 -18.11 9.28 7.48
CA PHE A 219 -18.44 9.44 6.06
C PHE A 219 -18.90 10.88 5.77
N GLY A 220 -18.38 11.50 4.72
CA GLY A 220 -18.62 12.93 4.48
C GLY A 220 -18.47 13.40 3.03
N ASP A 221 -17.84 14.57 2.90
CA ASP A 221 -17.64 15.29 1.65
C ASP A 221 -16.97 14.39 0.60
N MET A 222 -17.26 14.64 -0.68
CA MET A 222 -16.79 13.82 -1.80
C MET A 222 -17.22 12.33 -1.78
N GLY A 223 -18.05 11.91 -0.82
CA GLY A 223 -18.45 10.53 -0.66
C GLY A 223 -17.30 9.62 -0.22
N ILE A 224 -16.40 10.14 0.62
CA ILE A 224 -15.28 9.41 1.19
C ILE A 224 -15.32 9.51 2.73
N TYR A 225 -14.40 8.80 3.39
CA TYR A 225 -14.29 8.83 4.84
C TYR A 225 -13.24 9.85 5.28
N HIS A 226 -13.46 10.46 6.43
CA HIS A 226 -12.60 11.49 6.99
C HIS A 226 -12.33 11.24 8.47
N ARG A 227 -11.11 11.56 8.91
CA ARG A 227 -10.80 11.79 10.31
C ARG A 227 -10.75 13.29 10.56
N LEU A 228 -11.60 13.78 11.45
CA LEU A 228 -11.69 15.20 11.80
C LEU A 228 -10.94 15.46 13.11
N VAL A 229 -10.66 16.74 13.37
CA VAL A 229 -10.23 17.18 14.70
C VAL A 229 -11.43 17.16 15.63
N ASP A 230 -11.27 16.54 16.80
CA ASP A 230 -12.35 16.43 17.78
C ASP A 230 -12.90 17.80 18.17
N GLY A 231 -14.21 18.00 17.99
CA GLY A 231 -14.90 19.25 18.28
C GLY A 231 -14.62 20.41 17.31
N LYS A 232 -13.82 20.23 16.25
CA LYS A 232 -13.46 21.28 15.28
C LYS A 232 -13.62 20.79 13.83
N ARG A 233 -14.86 20.53 13.43
CA ARG A 233 -15.18 19.97 12.10
C ARG A 233 -14.92 20.97 10.96
N GLU A 234 -14.98 22.26 11.26
CA GLU A 234 -14.79 23.38 10.35
C GLU A 234 -13.35 23.58 9.87
N LEU A 235 -12.35 23.07 10.60
CA LEU A 235 -10.96 23.11 10.17
C LEU A 235 -10.66 22.14 9.02
N GLY A 236 -11.59 21.22 8.75
CA GLY A 236 -11.41 20.16 7.77
C GLY A 236 -10.77 18.90 8.36
N PRO A 237 -10.43 17.93 7.50
CA PRO A 237 -9.95 16.64 7.93
C PRO A 237 -8.45 16.67 8.25
N ILE A 238 -8.06 15.90 9.28
CA ILE A 238 -6.67 15.51 9.53
C ILE A 238 -6.19 14.66 8.35
N PHE A 239 -6.98 13.65 7.97
CA PHE A 239 -6.75 12.81 6.80
C PHE A 239 -8.06 12.24 6.27
N SER A 240 -8.02 11.71 5.05
CA SER A 240 -9.16 11.15 4.34
C SER A 240 -8.85 9.75 3.81
N VAL A 241 -9.89 8.95 3.62
CA VAL A 241 -9.80 7.57 3.12
C VAL A 241 -10.74 7.38 1.95
N ALA A 242 -10.17 7.07 0.78
CA ALA A 242 -10.88 6.88 -0.47
C ALA A 242 -10.76 5.43 -0.96
N ASN A 243 -11.70 5.01 -1.79
CA ASN A 243 -11.62 3.76 -2.52
C ASN A 243 -10.50 3.86 -3.58
N MET A 244 -9.76 2.78 -3.82
CA MET A 244 -8.72 2.76 -4.87
C MET A 244 -9.29 2.60 -6.28
N LEU A 245 -10.51 2.08 -6.41
CA LEU A 245 -11.19 2.00 -7.69
C LEU A 245 -11.84 3.35 -8.03
N LYS A 246 -11.75 3.75 -9.31
CA LYS A 246 -12.46 4.94 -9.81
C LYS A 246 -13.98 4.72 -9.64
N PRO A 247 -14.74 5.71 -9.15
CA PRO A 247 -14.36 7.12 -9.00
C PRO A 247 -13.59 7.49 -7.71
N GLY A 248 -13.38 6.56 -6.78
CA GLY A 248 -12.70 6.78 -5.50
C GLY A 248 -13.64 7.05 -4.32
N SER A 249 -14.93 7.24 -4.58
CA SER A 249 -15.98 7.37 -3.56
C SER A 249 -16.59 6.02 -3.15
N PHE A 250 -17.28 6.01 -2.01
CA PHE A 250 -18.11 4.92 -1.54
C PHE A 250 -19.58 5.25 -1.80
N ASP A 251 -20.28 4.41 -2.56
CA ASP A 251 -21.72 4.51 -2.77
C ASP A 251 -22.44 3.67 -1.71
N LEU A 252 -22.95 4.32 -0.65
CA LEU A 252 -23.65 3.64 0.45
C LEU A 252 -24.94 2.95 -0.03
N GLY A 253 -25.52 3.36 -1.15
CA GLY A 253 -26.70 2.71 -1.73
C GLY A 253 -26.38 1.42 -2.48
N ARG A 254 -25.10 1.15 -2.78
CA ARG A 254 -24.65 -0.02 -3.58
C ARG A 254 -23.50 -0.78 -2.93
N LEU A 255 -23.43 -0.80 -1.59
CA LEU A 255 -22.36 -1.47 -0.85
C LEU A 255 -22.26 -2.97 -1.12
N ASP A 256 -23.38 -3.67 -1.29
CA ASP A 256 -23.38 -5.13 -1.49
C ASP A 256 -22.60 -5.56 -2.74
N ALA A 257 -22.65 -4.73 -3.79
CA ALA A 257 -21.93 -4.93 -5.05
C ALA A 257 -20.51 -4.37 -5.01
N LEU A 258 -20.14 -3.59 -4.00
CA LEU A 258 -18.81 -3.02 -3.87
C LEU A 258 -17.81 -4.13 -3.53
N ARG A 259 -16.82 -4.28 -4.41
CA ARG A 259 -15.62 -5.10 -4.22
C ARG A 259 -14.43 -4.26 -4.60
N THR A 260 -13.44 -4.15 -3.72
CA THR A 260 -12.26 -3.33 -3.98
C THR A 260 -10.98 -4.06 -3.55
N PRO A 261 -9.88 -3.92 -4.31
CA PRO A 261 -8.58 -4.42 -3.87
C PRO A 261 -8.03 -3.69 -2.64
N GLY A 262 -8.52 -2.48 -2.33
CA GLY A 262 -8.03 -1.72 -1.20
C GLY A 262 -8.57 -0.30 -1.09
N VAL A 263 -8.07 0.41 -0.08
CA VAL A 263 -8.38 1.82 0.18
C VAL A 263 -7.09 2.64 0.29
N SER A 264 -7.18 3.92 -0.06
CA SER A 264 -6.09 4.88 0.00
C SER A 264 -6.35 5.85 1.14
N PHE A 265 -5.44 5.89 2.10
CA PHE A 265 -5.36 6.92 3.12
C PHE A 265 -4.50 8.05 2.57
N PHE A 266 -4.95 9.29 2.70
CA PHE A 266 -4.15 10.43 2.34
C PHE A 266 -4.39 11.58 3.31
N MET A 267 -3.30 12.20 3.75
CA MET A 267 -3.33 13.48 4.44
C MET A 267 -2.68 14.53 3.57
N THR A 268 -3.14 15.76 3.74
CA THR A 268 -2.85 16.86 2.86
C THR A 268 -2.31 17.98 3.73
N LEU A 269 -1.13 18.49 3.41
CA LEU A 269 -0.39 19.46 4.20
C LEU A 269 -0.43 20.83 3.52
N PRO A 270 -0.56 21.93 4.30
CA PRO A 270 -0.82 21.96 5.73
C PRO A 270 -2.13 21.27 6.13
N ALA A 271 -2.10 20.59 7.28
CA ALA A 271 -3.24 19.95 7.91
C ALA A 271 -3.73 20.83 9.08
N PRO A 272 -4.93 20.58 9.64
CA PRO A 272 -5.43 21.29 10.81
C PRO A 272 -4.60 21.13 12.09
N VAL A 273 -3.62 20.23 12.07
CA VAL A 273 -2.69 19.88 13.13
C VAL A 273 -1.29 19.73 12.50
N PRO A 274 -0.20 19.79 13.29
CA PRO A 274 1.15 19.55 12.79
C PRO A 274 1.24 18.25 11.96
N ALA A 275 2.10 18.22 10.94
CA ALA A 275 2.17 17.10 10.01
C ALA A 275 2.56 15.80 10.72
N LEU A 276 3.45 15.88 11.72
CA LEU A 276 3.79 14.74 12.56
C LEU A 276 2.57 14.21 13.34
N ASP A 277 1.78 15.10 13.94
CA ASP A 277 0.59 14.72 14.71
C ASP A 277 -0.49 14.12 13.81
N ALA A 278 -0.66 14.66 12.59
CA ALA A 278 -1.56 14.10 11.59
C ALA A 278 -1.16 12.67 11.19
N TRP A 279 0.15 12.42 11.06
CA TRP A 279 0.68 11.08 10.80
C TRP A 279 0.48 10.12 11.97
N ASP A 280 0.76 10.55 13.19
CA ASP A 280 0.58 9.74 14.39
C ASP A 280 -0.92 9.46 14.66
N ALA A 281 -1.82 10.30 14.15
CA ALA A 281 -3.26 10.01 14.09
C ALA A 281 -3.64 9.05 12.94
N MET A 282 -3.00 9.13 11.78
CA MET A 282 -3.35 8.35 10.59
C MET A 282 -2.86 6.89 10.67
N LEU A 283 -1.60 6.68 11.09
CA LEU A 283 -0.95 5.37 11.05
C LEU A 283 -1.68 4.29 11.88
N PRO A 284 -2.08 4.54 13.14
CA PRO A 284 -2.79 3.54 13.94
C PRO A 284 -4.15 3.17 13.34
N ILE A 285 -4.84 4.12 12.69
CA ILE A 285 -6.13 3.87 12.03
C ILE A 285 -5.93 3.01 10.78
N ALA A 286 -4.89 3.27 9.98
CA ALA A 286 -4.57 2.43 8.82
C ALA A 286 -4.23 0.99 9.24
N GLN A 287 -3.43 0.82 10.30
CA GLN A 287 -3.10 -0.49 10.87
C GLN A 287 -4.35 -1.20 11.40
N ARG A 288 -5.20 -0.49 12.16
CA ARG A 288 -6.44 -1.05 12.68
C ARG A 288 -7.41 -1.47 11.57
N LEU A 289 -7.53 -0.66 10.51
CA LEU A 289 -8.38 -1.01 9.37
C LEU A 289 -7.85 -2.26 8.65
N ALA A 290 -6.53 -2.37 8.49
CA ALA A 290 -5.90 -3.56 7.93
C ALA A 290 -6.17 -4.81 8.79
N GLU A 291 -6.08 -4.71 10.12
CA GLU A 291 -6.40 -5.82 11.03
C GLU A 291 -7.87 -6.24 10.92
N LEU A 292 -8.80 -5.29 10.88
CA LEU A 292 -10.24 -5.55 10.80
C LEU A 292 -10.67 -6.22 9.48
N LEU A 293 -9.93 -5.97 8.40
CA LEU A 293 -10.23 -6.45 7.05
C LEU A 293 -9.30 -7.58 6.56
N ASP A 294 -8.41 -8.07 7.42
CA ASP A 294 -7.32 -9.00 7.07
C ASP A 294 -6.49 -8.52 5.85
N GLY A 295 -6.14 -7.24 5.88
CA GLY A 295 -5.35 -6.55 4.86
C GLY A 295 -3.89 -6.31 5.26
N GLN A 296 -3.17 -5.60 4.38
CA GLN A 296 -1.79 -5.16 4.60
C GLN A 296 -1.67 -3.66 4.37
N VAL A 297 -0.95 -2.99 5.26
CA VAL A 297 -0.60 -1.56 5.10
C VAL A 297 0.63 -1.45 4.20
N LEU A 298 0.51 -0.65 3.15
CA LEU A 298 1.57 -0.37 2.19
C LEU A 298 1.88 1.12 2.15
N ASP A 299 3.12 1.44 1.79
CA ASP A 299 3.55 2.81 1.52
C ASP A 299 3.21 3.27 0.10
N GLU A 300 3.64 4.48 -0.26
CA GLU A 300 3.39 5.08 -1.58
C GLU A 300 3.92 4.25 -2.76
N GLU A 301 4.98 3.46 -2.54
CA GLU A 301 5.59 2.58 -3.55
C GLU A 301 4.93 1.20 -3.58
N ARG A 302 3.88 1.00 -2.78
CA ARG A 302 3.18 -0.29 -2.56
C ARG A 302 4.05 -1.35 -1.91
N ASN A 303 5.07 -0.94 -1.17
CA ASN A 303 5.87 -1.82 -0.33
C ASN A 303 5.23 -1.97 1.06
N ALA A 304 5.37 -3.13 1.68
CA ALA A 304 4.87 -3.36 3.03
C ALA A 304 5.45 -2.34 4.02
N LEU A 305 4.58 -1.72 4.82
CA LEU A 305 4.97 -0.64 5.71
C LEU A 305 5.75 -1.16 6.94
N GLY A 306 7.08 -1.18 6.83
CA GLY A 306 7.99 -1.60 7.90
C GLY A 306 8.40 -0.47 8.85
N ARG A 307 8.98 -0.83 10.00
CA ARG A 307 9.45 0.12 11.03
C ARG A 307 10.42 1.18 10.50
N GLN A 308 11.34 0.79 9.62
CA GLN A 308 12.31 1.72 9.02
C GLN A 308 11.62 2.77 8.16
N ARG A 309 10.63 2.36 7.35
CA ARG A 309 9.87 3.27 6.49
C ARG A 309 9.01 4.22 7.32
N ILE A 310 8.38 3.73 8.38
CA ILE A 310 7.63 4.56 9.33
C ILE A 310 8.56 5.62 9.97
N ALA A 311 9.76 5.22 10.42
CA ALA A 311 10.71 6.17 11.00
C ALA A 311 11.14 7.23 9.98
N TYR A 312 11.43 6.82 8.75
CA TYR A 312 11.77 7.73 7.66
C TYR A 312 10.67 8.77 7.40
N ILE A 313 9.41 8.33 7.23
CA ILE A 313 8.29 9.24 6.98
C ILE A 313 8.12 10.21 8.15
N ARG A 314 8.25 9.73 9.38
CA ARG A 314 8.18 10.57 10.59
C ARG A 314 9.24 11.67 10.60
N ASP A 315 10.47 11.34 10.25
CA ASP A 315 11.57 12.29 10.21
C ASP A 315 11.42 13.32 9.07
N GLU A 316 10.87 12.90 7.92
CA GLU A 316 10.50 13.84 6.86
C GLU A 316 9.41 14.82 7.29
N LEU A 317 8.39 14.35 8.01
CA LEU A 317 7.30 15.22 8.49
C LEU A 317 7.77 16.19 9.56
N ARG A 318 8.65 15.75 10.46
CA ARG A 318 9.35 16.66 11.39
C ARG A 318 10.17 17.72 10.66
N GLY A 319 10.82 17.34 9.55
CA GLY A 319 11.55 18.28 8.70
C GLY A 319 10.63 19.29 8.03
N TRP A 320 9.47 18.82 7.56
CA TRP A 320 8.42 19.67 6.98
C TRP A 320 7.90 20.66 8.01
N ASP A 321 7.49 20.21 9.21
CA ASP A 321 6.95 21.08 10.27
C ASP A 321 7.94 22.20 10.63
N ARG A 322 9.22 21.88 10.87
CA ARG A 322 10.26 22.90 11.16
C ARG A 322 10.44 23.94 10.05
N GLY A 323 10.20 23.55 8.79
CA GLY A 323 10.29 24.45 7.65
C GLY A 323 9.12 25.43 7.56
N HIS A 324 7.93 25.02 8.01
CA HIS A 324 6.69 25.80 7.89
C HIS A 324 6.37 26.58 9.18
N GLU A 325 6.85 26.14 10.35
CA GLU A 325 6.82 26.93 11.60
C GLU A 325 7.55 28.28 11.47
N GLY A 326 8.55 28.36 10.59
CA GLY A 326 9.30 29.60 10.32
C GLY A 326 8.56 30.61 9.44
N GLU A 327 7.50 30.19 8.74
CA GLU A 327 6.72 31.04 7.83
C GLU A 327 5.48 31.65 8.51
N GLU A 328 4.99 31.02 9.59
CA GLU A 328 3.77 31.43 10.31
C GLU A 328 3.98 32.51 11.38
N ILE A 329 5.15 33.17 11.42
CA ILE A 329 5.38 34.36 12.24
C ILE A 329 4.65 35.56 11.63
N HIS A 330 3.34 35.64 11.86
CA HIS A 330 2.57 36.84 11.65
C HIS A 330 3.06 37.90 12.66
N PHE A 331 3.92 38.80 12.22
CA PHE A 331 4.26 40.02 12.96
C PHE A 331 2.98 40.86 13.06
N GLY A 332 2.24 40.70 14.16
CA GLY A 332 1.12 41.56 14.52
C GLY A 332 1.59 43.00 14.67
N HIS A 333 0.98 43.87 13.89
CA HIS A 333 1.27 45.31 13.78
C HIS A 333 0.36 46.15 14.70
#